data_AF-A0A1G7EUK0-F1
#
_entry.id   AF-A0A1G7EUK0-F1
#
_cell.length_a   1.000
_cell.length_b   1.000
_cell.length_c   1.000
_cell.angle_alpha   90.00
_cell.angle_beta   90.00
_cell.angle_gamma   90.00
#
_symmetry.space_group_name_H-M   'P 1'
#
loop_
_entity.id
_entity.type
_entity.pdbx_description
1 polymer ?
#
loop_
_entity_poly.entity_id
_entity_poly.type
_entity_poly.pdbx_seq_one_letter_code
_entity_poly.pdbx_strand_id
1 'polypeptide(L)'
;MRTRLELAAQLEERLNRTIDIGVITAQNLVYAREAILNGRRLVTLHRDDTEAAETRLLGSYFTFRQDRKEVEESYRVVRQCRPE
;
A
#
# COMPACT_ATOMS: atom_id res chain seq x y z
N MET A 1 -16.12 -6.69 -18.53
CA MET A 1 -15.09 -5.97 -17.73
C MET A 1 -14.60 -6.96 -16.68
N ARG A 2 -13.34 -7.43 -16.74
CA ARG A 2 -12.85 -8.43 -15.77
C ARG A 2 -12.68 -7.80 -14.40
N THR A 3 -13.06 -8.53 -13.36
CA THR A 3 -12.84 -8.09 -11.97
C THR A 3 -11.37 -8.29 -11.57
N ARG A 4 -10.88 -7.54 -10.57
CA ARG A 4 -9.52 -7.74 -10.03
C ARG A 4 -9.33 -9.16 -9.48
N LEU A 5 -10.39 -9.73 -8.91
CA LEU A 5 -10.41 -11.09 -8.39
C LEU A 5 -10.23 -12.13 -9.51
N GLU A 6 -10.95 -11.99 -10.62
CA GLU A 6 -10.77 -12.85 -11.79
C GLU A 6 -9.37 -12.76 -12.37
N LEU A 7 -8.79 -11.56 -12.42
CA LEU A 7 -7.43 -11.36 -12.90
C LEU A 7 -6.41 -12.02 -11.97
N ALA A 8 -6.57 -11.89 -10.65
CA ALA A 8 -5.74 -12.55 -9.67
C ALA A 8 -5.76 -14.06 -9.87
N ALA A 9 -6.95 -14.67 -9.87
CA ALA A 9 -7.12 -16.11 -10.05
C ALA A 9 -6.48 -16.65 -11.35
N GLN A 10 -6.62 -15.93 -12.46
CA GLN A 10 -5.98 -16.31 -13.73
C GLN A 10 -4.44 -16.24 -13.69
N LEU A 11 -3.89 -15.26 -12.98
CA LEU A 11 -2.45 -15.18 -12.79
C LEU A 11 -1.96 -16.28 -11.85
N GLU A 12 -2.70 -16.59 -10.79
CA GLU A 12 -2.37 -17.66 -9.85
C GLU A 12 -2.32 -19.02 -10.55
N GLU A 13 -3.32 -19.32 -11.38
CA GLU A 13 -3.39 -20.53 -12.19
C GLU A 13 -2.16 -20.67 -13.12
N ARG A 14 -1.77 -19.56 -13.76
CA ARG A 14 -0.65 -19.56 -14.72
C ARG A 14 0.73 -19.58 -14.07
N LEU A 15 0.87 -18.94 -12.92
CA LEU A 15 2.16 -18.75 -12.25
C LEU A 15 2.38 -19.72 -11.09
N ASN A 16 1.36 -20.50 -10.73
CA ASN A 16 1.34 -21.45 -9.61
C ASN A 16 1.84 -20.81 -8.31
N ARG A 17 1.36 -19.60 -8.03
CA ARG A 17 1.70 -18.77 -6.86
C ARG A 17 0.49 -17.98 -6.44
N THR A 18 0.36 -17.71 -5.15
CA THR A 18 -0.67 -16.81 -4.61
C THR A 18 -0.38 -15.37 -5.04
N ILE A 19 -1.39 -14.67 -5.55
CA ILE A 19 -1.28 -13.34 -6.14
C ILE A 19 -2.40 -12.46 -5.62
N ASP A 20 -2.02 -11.36 -4.98
CA ASP A 20 -2.92 -10.26 -4.65
C ASP A 20 -2.83 -9.15 -5.68
N ILE A 21 -3.97 -8.55 -6.04
CA ILE A 21 -4.05 -7.43 -6.99
C ILE A 21 -4.76 -6.26 -6.33
N GLY A 22 -3.96 -5.25 -5.98
CA GLY A 22 -4.42 -3.97 -5.47
C GLY A 22 -4.40 -2.85 -6.52
N VAL A 23 -5.13 -1.77 -6.22
CA VAL A 23 -4.93 -0.47 -6.89
C VAL A 23 -4.30 0.46 -5.87
N ILE A 24 -3.22 1.12 -6.27
CA ILE A 24 -2.50 2.07 -5.41
C ILE A 24 -3.26 3.41 -5.42
N THR A 25 -3.72 3.85 -4.26
CA THR A 25 -4.57 5.04 -4.10
C THR A 25 -4.30 5.76 -2.78
N ALA A 26 -4.89 6.93 -2.58
CA ALA A 26 -4.84 7.64 -1.29
C ALA A 26 -5.68 6.96 -0.19
N GLN A 27 -6.55 6.02 -0.52
CA GLN A 27 -7.36 5.27 0.45
C GLN A 27 -6.56 4.13 1.12
N ASN A 28 -5.41 3.76 0.57
CA ASN A 28 -4.56 2.67 1.08
C ASN A 28 -3.09 3.09 1.20
N LEU A 29 -2.83 4.25 1.83
CA LEU A 29 -1.50 4.89 1.92
C LEU A 29 -0.39 3.98 2.48
N VAL A 30 -0.69 3.12 3.46
CA VAL A 30 0.29 2.16 3.99
C VAL A 30 0.73 1.19 2.89
N TYR A 31 -0.23 0.60 2.18
CA TYR A 31 0.04 -0.30 1.06
C TYR A 31 0.73 0.42 -0.10
N ALA A 32 0.29 1.65 -0.42
CA ALA A 32 0.92 2.49 -1.44
C ALA A 32 2.40 2.74 -1.12
N ARG A 33 2.73 3.11 0.13
CA ARG A 33 4.09 3.35 0.59
C ARG A 33 4.97 2.11 0.45
N GLU A 34 4.48 0.95 0.85
CA GLU A 34 5.21 -0.32 0.68
C GLU A 34 5.48 -0.64 -0.79
N ALA A 35 4.44 -0.56 -1.64
CA ALA A 35 4.56 -0.86 -3.06
C ALA A 35 5.52 0.08 -3.80
N ILE A 36 5.52 1.38 -3.45
CA ILE A 36 6.39 2.38 -4.09
C ILE A 36 7.85 2.23 -3.65
N LEU A 37 8.11 2.04 -2.36
CA LEU A 37 9.48 2.03 -1.84
C LEU A 37 10.18 0.68 -1.97
N ASN A 38 9.43 -0.42 -1.82
CA ASN A 38 9.99 -1.78 -1.77
C ASN A 38 9.60 -2.61 -3.01
N GLY A 39 8.65 -2.15 -3.81
CA GLY A 39 8.23 -2.84 -5.02
C GLY A 39 9.20 -2.67 -6.18
N ARG A 40 8.96 -3.44 -7.25
CA ARG A 40 9.66 -3.30 -8.53
C ARG A 40 8.66 -2.90 -9.60
N ARG A 41 8.85 -1.72 -10.19
CA ARG A 41 8.07 -1.27 -11.34
C ARG A 41 8.33 -2.20 -12.53
N LEU A 42 7.26 -2.82 -13.04
CA LEU A 42 7.34 -3.69 -14.22
C LEU A 42 7.09 -2.92 -15.52
N VAL A 43 6.20 -1.92 -15.49
CA VAL A 43 5.81 -1.13 -16.67
C VAL A 43 5.42 0.29 -16.26
N THR A 44 5.72 1.28 -17.10
CA THR A 44 5.18 2.65 -17.05
C THR A 44 4.99 3.17 -18.47
N LEU A 45 3.86 3.82 -18.72
CA LEU A 45 3.54 4.42 -20.01
C LEU A 45 3.88 5.92 -20.03
N HIS A 46 3.61 6.61 -18.92
CA HIS A 46 3.86 8.03 -18.72
C HIS A 46 4.67 8.21 -17.44
N ARG A 47 5.99 8.40 -17.62
CA ARG A 47 6.94 8.43 -16.51
C ARG A 47 6.66 9.60 -15.56
N ASP A 48 6.47 10.78 -16.10
CA ASP A 48 6.27 12.01 -15.31
C ASP A 48 5.00 11.93 -14.46
N ASP A 49 3.90 11.43 -15.04
CA ASP A 49 2.64 11.21 -14.30
C ASP A 49 2.81 10.18 -13.18
N THR A 50 3.58 9.12 -13.44
CA THR A 50 3.86 8.07 -12.45
C THR A 50 4.67 8.65 -11.28
N GLU A 51 5.75 9.37 -11.56
CA GLU A 51 6.61 9.97 -10.54
C GLU A 51 5.87 11.06 -9.74
N ALA A 52 5.01 11.83 -10.41
CA ALA A 52 4.14 12.81 -9.75
C ALA A 52 3.11 12.13 -8.81
N ALA A 53 2.52 11.02 -9.24
CA ALA A 53 1.59 10.24 -8.41
C ALA A 53 2.28 9.63 -7.19
N GLU A 54 3.48 9.06 -7.37
CA GLU A 54 4.27 8.49 -6.27
C GLU A 54 4.66 9.56 -5.25
N THR A 55 5.15 10.70 -5.72
CA THR A 55 5.49 11.85 -4.86
C THR A 55 4.29 12.30 -4.04
N ARG A 56 3.11 12.43 -4.67
CA ARG A 56 1.87 12.82 -3.99
C ARG A 56 1.45 11.81 -2.92
N LEU A 57 1.53 10.52 -3.22
CA LEU A 57 1.15 9.45 -2.29
C LEU A 57 2.12 9.35 -1.11
N LEU A 58 3.42 9.47 -1.35
CA LEU A 58 4.43 9.48 -0.29
C LEU A 58 4.30 10.73 0.60
N GLY A 59 4.03 11.90 0.02
CA GLY A 59 3.71 13.11 0.78
C GLY A 59 2.46 12.94 1.65
N SER A 60 1.40 12.36 1.08
CA SER A 60 0.16 12.06 1.81
C SER A 60 0.40 11.06 2.95
N TYR A 61 1.20 10.03 2.72
CA TYR A 61 1.60 9.07 3.76
C TYR A 61 2.40 9.74 4.88
N PHE A 62 3.30 10.68 4.55
CA PHE A 62 4.06 11.41 5.56
C PHE A 62 3.14 12.18 6.51
N THR A 63 2.17 12.94 5.99
CA THR A 63 1.16 13.63 6.81
C THR A 63 0.34 12.64 7.64
N PHE A 64 -0.22 11.60 7.00
CA PHE A 64 -0.96 10.54 7.67
C PHE A 64 -0.18 9.89 8.83
N ARG A 65 1.12 9.66 8.64
CA ARG A 65 1.99 9.10 9.68
C ARG A 65 2.20 10.07 10.84
N GLN A 66 2.31 11.37 10.58
CA GLN A 66 2.40 12.37 11.64
C GLN A 66 1.11 12.39 12.46
N ASP A 67 -0.04 12.39 11.80
CA ASP A 67 -1.36 12.43 12.45
C ASP A 67 -1.62 11.19 13.31
N ARG A 68 -1.09 10.04 12.91
CA ARG A 68 -1.27 8.77 13.63
C ARG A 68 -0.39 8.58 14.86
N LYS A 69 0.62 9.43 15.08
CA LYS A 69 1.55 9.25 16.21
C LYS A 69 0.84 9.17 17.56
N GLU A 70 -0.16 10.02 17.77
CA GLU A 70 -0.93 10.05 19.03
C GLU A 70 -1.72 8.75 19.23
N VAL A 71 -2.35 8.26 18.16
CA VAL A 71 -3.10 7.00 18.19
C VAL A 71 -2.16 5.82 18.46
N GLU A 72 -1.03 5.74 17.77
CA GLU A 72 -0.04 4.67 17.95
C GLU A 72 0.56 4.66 19.35
N GLU A 73 0.85 5.84 19.92
CA GLU A 73 1.33 5.94 21.30
C GLU A 73 0.26 5.48 22.29
N SER A 74 -1.00 5.87 22.10
CA SER A 74 -2.11 5.45 22.96
C SER A 74 -2.24 3.92 23.01
N TYR A 75 -2.13 3.24 21.86
CA TYR A 75 -2.15 1.77 21.81
C TYR A 75 -0.93 1.12 22.47
N ARG A 76 0.24 1.78 22.46
CA ARG A 76 1.45 1.29 23.14
C ARG A 76 1.29 1.33 24.66
N VAL A 77 0.74 2.41 25.21
CA VAL A 77 0.49 2.55 26.66
C VAL A 77 -0.55 1.52 27.13
N VAL A 78 -1.63 1.30 26.37
CA VAL A 78 -2.66 0.31 26.72
C VAL A 78 -2.09 -1.11 26.82
N ARG A 79 -1.13 -1.48 25.96
CA ARG A 79 -0.44 -2.78 26.06
C ARG A 79 0.41 -2.92 27.32
N GLN A 80 0.98 -1.84 27.85
CA GLN A 80 1.79 -1.90 29.07
C GLN A 80 0.95 -2.06 30.33
N CYS A 81 -0.31 -1.61 30.33
CA CYS A 81 -1.23 -1.75 31.47
C CYS A 81 -1.97 -3.10 31.51
N ARG A 82 -1.89 -3.91 30.45
CA ARG A 82 -2.36 -5.31 30.43
C ARG A 82 -1.21 -6.22 29.98
N PRO A 83 -0.25 -6.52 30.87
CA PRO A 83 0.62 -7.66 30.60
C PRO A 83 -0.25 -8.93 30.57
N GLU A 84 -0.05 -9.76 29.56
CA GLU A 84 -0.66 -11.10 29.47
C GLU A 84 -0.27 -11.96 30.68
#